data_AF-A0A7Z2KP94-F1
#
_entry.id   AF-A0A7Z2KP94-F1
#
_cell.length_a   1.000
_cell.length_b   1.000
_cell.length_c   1.000
_cell.angle_alpha   90.00
_cell.angle_beta   90.00
_cell.angle_gamma   90.00
#
_symmetry.space_group_name_H-M   'P 1'
#
loop_
_entity.id
_entity.type
_entity.pdbx_description
1 polymer ?
#
loop_
_entity_poly.entity_id
_entity_poly.type
_entity_poly.pdbx_seq_one_letter_code
_entity_poly.pdbx_strand_id
1 'polypeptide(L)' 'MADLTLTRIRPALASKRLDLPSICDICGFARSIRRHQSCSKLRQQRKTEEWNALMAEKLAARAAREKRYAR' A
#
# COMPACT_ATOMS: atom_id res chain seq x y z
N MET A 1 20.61 25.32 1.92
CA MET A 1 20.44 23.86 1.81
C MET A 1 19.01 23.60 1.36
N ALA A 2 18.79 23.55 0.05
CA ALA A 2 17.46 23.44 -0.53
C ALA A 2 16.94 22.00 -0.40
N ASP A 3 15.93 21.82 0.44
CA ASP A 3 15.17 20.59 0.60
C ASP A 3 14.36 20.36 -0.69
N LEU A 4 14.95 19.61 -1.62
CA LEU A 4 14.29 19.12 -2.82
C LEU A 4 13.20 18.14 -2.36
N THR A 5 11.96 18.63 -2.35
CA THR A 5 10.74 17.85 -2.11
C THR A 5 10.77 16.54 -2.91
N LEU A 6 11.19 15.45 -2.26
CA LEU A 6 11.06 14.09 -2.77
C LEU A 6 9.57 13.85 -2.96
N THR A 7 9.11 13.86 -4.22
CA THR A 7 7.73 13.57 -4.59
C THR A 7 7.32 12.28 -3.90
N ARG A 8 6.50 12.38 -2.85
CA ARG A 8 6.20 11.27 -1.96
C ARG A 8 5.44 10.21 -2.76
N ILE A 9 6.13 9.14 -3.14
CA ILE A 9 5.57 8.08 -4.02
C ILE A 9 4.40 7.38 -3.32
N ARG A 10 4.43 7.29 -1.99
CA ARG A 10 3.37 6.70 -1.16
C ARG A 10 2.64 7.77 -0.35
N PRO A 11 1.31 7.60 -0.14
CA PRO A 11 0.53 8.51 0.68
C PRO A 11 1.07 8.59 2.11
N ALA A 12 0.77 9.70 2.79
CA ALA A 12 1.11 9.87 4.20
C ALA A 12 0.46 8.78 5.07
N LEU A 13 1.14 8.41 6.16
CA LEU A 13 0.54 7.54 7.17
C LEU A 13 -0.72 8.21 7.74
N ALA A 14 -1.71 7.40 8.09
CA ALA A 14 -2.93 7.90 8.73
C ALA A 14 -2.57 8.67 10.01
N SER A 15 -3.07 9.90 10.14
CA SER A 15 -2.84 10.76 11.31
C SER A 15 -3.73 10.40 12.50
N LYS A 16 -4.85 9.71 12.25
CA LYS A 16 -5.79 9.22 13.28
C LYS A 16 -5.47 7.79 13.66
N ARG A 17 -5.86 7.38 14.88
CA ARG A 17 -5.83 5.97 15.30
C ARG A 17 -6.68 5.16 14.31
N LEU A 18 -6.10 4.08 13.82
CA LEU A 18 -6.81 3.08 13.07
C LEU A 18 -7.56 2.21 14.10
N ASP A 19 -8.86 2.05 13.95
CA ASP A 19 -9.66 1.09 14.72
C ASP A 19 -9.34 -0.33 14.25
N LEU A 20 -8.15 -0.83 14.59
CA LEU A 20 -7.77 -2.20 14.25
C LEU A 20 -8.53 -3.19 15.16
N PRO A 21 -9.07 -4.27 14.59
CA PRO A 21 -9.63 -5.35 15.38
C PRO A 21 -8.60 -5.95 16.33
N SER A 22 -9.01 -6.31 17.54
CA SER A 22 -8.17 -7.01 18.53
C SER A 22 -7.70 -8.39 18.06
N ILE A 23 -8.37 -8.95 17.04
CA ILE A 23 -8.06 -10.25 16.44
C ILE A 23 -7.27 -10.07 15.13
N CYS A 24 -6.33 -10.97 14.89
CA CYS A 24 -5.58 -11.02 13.65
C CYS A 24 -6.44 -11.61 12.51
N ASP A 25 -6.56 -10.86 11.42
CA ASP A 25 -7.23 -11.26 10.17
C ASP A 25 -6.59 -12.45 9.44
N ILE A 26 -5.33 -12.78 9.77
CA ILE A 26 -4.59 -13.87 9.11
C ILE A 26 -4.67 -15.16 9.91
N CYS A 27 -4.39 -15.10 11.21
CA CYS A 27 -4.27 -16.30 12.04
C CYS A 27 -5.39 -16.48 13.07
N GLY A 28 -6.33 -15.53 13.18
CA GLY A 28 -7.47 -15.62 14.09
C GLY A 28 -7.14 -15.47 15.58
N PHE A 29 -5.86 -15.31 15.95
CA PHE A 29 -5.44 -15.10 17.34
C PHE A 29 -5.50 -13.62 17.74
N ALA A 30 -5.55 -13.35 19.04
CA ALA A 30 -5.48 -12.00 19.58
C ALA A 30 -4.14 -11.32 19.24
N ARG A 31 -4.18 -10.09 18.74
CA ARG A 31 -3.00 -9.30 18.33
C ARG A 31 -2.01 -9.02 19.47
N SER A 32 -2.46 -9.12 20.72
CA SER A 32 -1.61 -8.98 21.92
C SER A 32 -0.59 -10.11 22.09
N ILE A 33 -0.79 -11.25 21.43
CA ILE A 33 0.09 -12.42 21.55
C ILE A 33 1.33 -12.27 20.64
N ARG A 34 2.50 -12.68 21.11
CA ARG A 34 3.80 -12.54 20.39
C ARG A 34 4.04 -13.59 19.28
N ARG A 35 3.08 -13.83 18.38
CA ARG A 35 3.22 -14.81 17.25
C ARG A 35 3.01 -14.22 15.85
N HIS A 36 2.94 -12.91 15.72
CA HIS A 36 2.49 -12.24 14.49
C HIS A 36 3.60 -11.87 13.49
N GLN A 37 4.83 -12.40 13.64
CA GLN A 37 5.94 -12.08 12.74
C GLN A 37 5.64 -12.50 11.29
N SER A 38 5.20 -13.73 11.07
CA SER A 38 4.80 -14.24 9.76
C SER A 38 3.60 -13.47 9.18
N CYS A 39 2.59 -13.21 10.01
CA CYS A 39 1.40 -12.45 9.63
C CYS A 39 1.75 -11.00 9.23
N SER A 40 2.73 -10.39 9.90
CA SER A 40 3.22 -9.06 9.57
C SER A 40 3.89 -9.03 8.20
N LYS A 41 4.77 -10.00 7.92
CA LYS A 41 5.42 -10.17 6.61
C LYS A 41 4.40 -10.34 5.49
N LEU A 42 3.38 -11.19 5.69
CA LEU A 42 2.32 -11.40 4.71
C LEU A 42 1.52 -10.11 4.44
N ARG A 43 1.19 -9.33 5.47
CA ARG A 43 0.54 -8.01 5.28
C ARG A 43 1.40 -7.04 4.48
N GLN A 44 2.72 -7.02 4.75
CA GLN A 44 3.64 -6.17 4.00
C GLN A 44 3.75 -6.59 2.53
N GLN A 45 3.78 -7.91 2.26
CA GLN A 45 3.79 -8.45 0.92
C GLN A 45 2.51 -8.10 0.15
N ARG A 46 1.33 -8.34 0.72
CA ARG A 46 0.03 -7.98 0.10
C ARG A 46 -0.05 -6.49 -0.25
N LYS A 47 0.35 -5.61 0.67
CA LYS A 47 0.41 -4.16 0.40
C LYS A 47 1.37 -3.80 -0.75
N THR A 48 2.43 -4.58 -0.92
CA THR A 48 3.40 -4.37 -2.00
C THR A 48 2.80 -4.82 -3.33
N GLU A 49 2.11 -5.96 -3.35
CA GLU A 49 1.37 -6.47 -4.51
C GLU A 49 0.25 -5.51 -4.93
N GLU A 50 -0.57 -5.03 -3.98
CA GLU A 50 -1.61 -4.01 -4.21
C GLU A 50 -1.01 -2.73 -4.81
N TRP A 51 0.13 -2.28 -4.29
CA TRP A 51 0.81 -1.09 -4.82
C TRP A 51 1.31 -1.30 -6.24
N ASN A 52 1.89 -2.47 -6.54
CA ASN A 52 2.38 -2.80 -7.86
C ASN A 52 1.23 -2.86 -8.88
N ALA A 53 0.09 -3.45 -8.51
CA ALA A 53 -1.11 -3.49 -9.34
C ALA A 53 -1.62 -2.07 -9.66
N LEU A 54 -1.75 -1.21 -8.65
CA LEU A 54 -2.16 0.18 -8.82
C LEU A 54 -1.24 0.96 -9.77
N MET A 55 0.08 0.77 -9.64
CA MET A 55 1.04 1.43 -10.54
C MET A 55 0.94 0.89 -11.97
N ALA A 56 0.73 -0.41 -12.17
CA ALA A 56 0.50 -1.00 -13.47
C ALA A 56 -0.78 -0.44 -14.14
N GLU A 57 -1.88 -0.32 -13.38
CA GLU A 57 -3.13 0.30 -13.86
C GLU A 57 -2.93 1.77 -14.26
N LYS A 58 -2.17 2.55 -13.47
CA LYS A 58 -1.83 3.94 -13.81
C LYS A 58 -1.04 4.04 -15.11
N LEU A 59 -0.07 3.15 -15.32
CA LEU A 59 0.71 3.10 -16.56
C LEU A 59 -0.17 2.72 -17.76
N ALA A 60 -1.04 1.72 -17.60
CA ALA A 60 -1.99 1.33 -18.64
C ALA A 60 -2.95 2.48 -19.00
N ALA A 61 -3.46 3.19 -17.99
CA ALA A 61 -4.33 4.35 -18.19
C ALA A 61 -3.61 5.51 -18.91
N ARG A 62 -2.32 5.74 -18.60
CA ARG A 62 -1.50 6.73 -19.32
C ARG A 62 -1.32 6.34 -20.79
N ALA A 63 -0.92 5.10 -21.06
CA ALA A 63 -0.75 4.60 -22.42
C ALA A 63 -2.07 4.65 -23.24
N ALA A 64 -3.21 4.35 -22.61
CA ALA A 64 -4.51 4.45 -23.26
C ALA A 64 -4.91 5.91 -23.58
N ARG A 65 -4.55 6.88 -22.72
CA ARG A 65 -4.75 8.30 -22.99
C ARG A 65 -3.89 8.79 -24.15
N GLU A 66 -2.61 8.42 -24.19
CA GLU A 66 -1.71 8.78 -25.31
C GLU A 66 -2.27 8.28 -26.65
N LYS A 67 -2.75 7.03 -26.70
CA LYS A 67 -3.41 6.47 -27.89
C LYS A 67 -4.68 7.22 -28.31
N ARG A 68 -5.39 7.85 -27.37
CA ARG A 68 -6.63 8.61 -27.64
C ARG A 68 -6.34 9.96 -28.34
N TYR A 69 -5.23 10.61 -27.99
CA TYR A 69 -4.84 11.90 -28.57
C TYR A 69 -4.02 11.78 -29.85
N ALA A 70 -3.59 10.57 -30.22
CA ALA A 70 -2.91 10.28 -31.49
C ALA A 70 -3.88 10.07 -32.67
N ARG A 71 -5.12 10.57 -32.58
CA ARG A 71 -6.18 10.37 -33.59
C ARG A 71 -6.42 11.64 -34.40
#